data_AF-A0A6N7A930-F1
#
_entry.id   AF-A0A6N7A930-F1
#
_cell.length_a   1.000
_cell.length_b   1.000
_cell.length_c   1.000
_cell.angle_alpha   90.00
_cell.angle_beta   90.00
_cell.angle_gamma   90.00
#
_symmetry.space_group_name_H-M   'P 1'
#
loop_
_entity.id
_entity.type
_entity.pdbx_description
1 polymer ?
#
loop_
_entity_poly.entity_id
_entity_poly.type
_entity_poly.pdbx_seq_one_letter_code
_entity_poly.pdbx_strand_id
1 'polypeptide(L)'
;MSTGQKIARFFIWLAIAFVQFVSTQIVTLLASFAFPDMENFPQTQPLLFVFVLGITFSIGVFLVGWLALKLRWLKMEPKLIARLIGTLVGAYLPLVIALFLYHPMEPGNPFFFIAMLTSVAGFYLGGWIGKK
;
A
#
# COMPACT_ATOMS: atom_id res chain seq x y z
N MET A 1 -16.84 -13.60 -22.85
CA MET A 1 -15.94 -12.43 -22.76
C MET A 1 -14.92 -12.56 -23.88
N SER A 2 -14.82 -11.57 -24.78
CA SER A 2 -13.84 -11.62 -25.88
C SER A 2 -12.41 -11.43 -25.37
N THR A 3 -11.41 -11.85 -26.14
CA THR A 3 -9.99 -11.66 -25.82
C THR A 3 -9.65 -10.19 -25.55
N GLY A 4 -10.20 -9.27 -26.35
CA GLY A 4 -10.01 -7.82 -26.15
C GLY A 4 -10.56 -7.31 -24.81
N GLN A 5 -11.71 -7.81 -24.36
CA GLN A 5 -12.27 -7.43 -23.05
C GLN A 5 -11.43 -7.95 -21.88
N LYS A 6 -10.78 -9.11 -22.02
CA LYS A 6 -9.87 -9.66 -21.00
C LYS A 6 -8.62 -8.77 -20.88
N ILE A 7 -8.03 -8.40 -22.01
CA ILE A 7 -6.86 -7.53 -22.09
C ILE A 7 -7.15 -6.16 -21.48
N ALA A 8 -8.26 -5.51 -21.87
CA ALA A 8 -8.65 -4.22 -21.32
C ALA A 8 -8.83 -4.27 -19.78
N ARG A 9 -9.46 -5.34 -19.27
CA ARG A 9 -9.63 -5.52 -17.82
C ARG A 9 -8.29 -5.67 -17.09
N PHE A 10 -7.33 -6.38 -17.70
CA PHE A 10 -5.99 -6.52 -17.15
C PHE A 10 -5.27 -5.17 -17.07
N PHE A 11 -5.32 -4.36 -18.14
CA PHE A 11 -4.73 -3.02 -18.13
C PHE A 11 -5.38 -2.07 -17.11
N ILE A 12 -6.70 -2.11 -16.96
CA ILE A 12 -7.40 -1.34 -15.91
C ILE A 12 -6.90 -1.76 -14.52
N TRP A 13 -6.78 -3.07 -14.27
CA TRP A 13 -6.29 -3.57 -13.00
C TRP A 13 -4.86 -3.11 -12.72
N LEU A 14 -3.97 -3.21 -13.72
CA LEU A 14 -2.58 -2.77 -13.63
C LEU A 14 -2.46 -1.25 -13.41
N ALA A 15 -3.25 -0.46 -14.13
CA ALA A 15 -3.28 0.99 -13.98
C ALA A 15 -3.71 1.40 -12.57
N ILE A 16 -4.70 0.73 -11.99
CA ILE A 16 -5.16 1.02 -10.63
C ILE A 16 -4.09 0.63 -9.61
N ALA A 17 -3.45 -0.54 -9.77
CA ALA A 17 -2.33 -0.95 -8.92
C ALA A 17 -1.17 0.05 -8.97
N PHE A 18 -0.85 0.56 -10.16
CA PHE A 18 0.16 1.62 -10.33
C PHE A 18 -0.25 2.92 -9.64
N VAL A 19 -1.49 3.37 -9.78
CA VAL A 19 -1.99 4.57 -9.08
C VAL A 19 -1.99 4.37 -7.56
N GLN A 20 -2.32 3.17 -7.06
CA GLN A 20 -2.20 2.85 -5.63
C GLN A 20 -0.74 2.97 -5.15
N PHE A 21 0.22 2.50 -5.95
CA PHE A 21 1.63 2.62 -5.66
C PHE A 21 2.10 4.08 -5.63
N VAL A 22 1.72 4.89 -6.62
CA VAL A 22 2.05 6.34 -6.62
C VAL A 22 1.39 7.06 -5.44
N SER A 23 0.17 6.67 -5.07
CA SER A 23 -0.57 7.25 -3.95
C SER A 23 0.12 7.05 -2.60
N THR A 24 0.88 5.97 -2.40
CA THR A 24 1.68 5.82 -1.16
C THR A 24 2.66 6.98 -1.01
N GLN A 25 3.35 7.35 -2.09
CA GLN A 25 4.31 8.46 -2.09
C GLN A 25 3.64 9.80 -1.87
N ILE A 26 2.48 10.03 -2.50
CA ILE A 26 1.71 11.27 -2.32
C ILE A 26 1.27 11.39 -0.85
N VAL A 27 0.71 10.34 -0.26
CA VAL A 27 0.25 10.39 1.14
C VAL A 27 1.42 10.55 2.11
N THR A 28 2.55 9.86 1.87
CA THR A 28 3.76 10.04 2.69
C THR A 28 4.31 11.46 2.57
N LEU A 29 4.32 12.06 1.37
CA LEU A 29 4.70 13.46 1.16
C LEU A 29 3.76 14.42 1.88
N LEU A 30 2.45 14.17 1.85
CA LEU A 30 1.50 14.99 2.60
C LEU A 30 1.70 14.87 4.11
N ALA A 31 2.03 13.67 4.59
CA ALA A 31 2.34 13.44 6.00
C ALA A 31 3.64 14.14 6.43
N SER A 32 4.65 14.25 5.56
CA SER A 32 5.90 14.92 5.92
C SER A 32 5.72 16.42 6.20
N PHE A 33 4.71 17.07 5.62
CA PHE A 33 4.37 18.45 5.99
C PHE A 33 3.85 18.57 7.44
N ALA A 34 3.24 17.52 8.00
CA ALA A 34 2.83 17.48 9.40
C ALA A 34 3.97 17.05 10.35
N PHE A 35 5.01 16.41 9.81
CA PHE A 35 6.17 15.89 10.55
C PHE A 35 7.48 16.34 9.88
N PRO A 36 7.91 17.60 10.08
CA PRO A 36 9.08 18.16 9.37
C PRO A 36 10.39 17.43 9.67
N ASP A 37 10.53 16.79 10.83
CA ASP A 37 11.71 16.01 11.22
C ASP A 37 11.73 14.57 10.68
N MET A 38 10.76 14.20 9.81
CA MET A 38 10.60 12.83 9.33
C MET A 38 11.83 12.29 8.59
N GLU A 39 12.67 13.15 8.04
CA GLU A 39 13.96 12.78 7.42
C GLU A 39 14.92 12.12 8.42
N ASN A 40 14.90 12.56 9.68
CA ASN A 40 15.80 12.06 10.73
C ASN A 40 15.22 10.85 11.49
N PHE A 41 13.93 10.54 11.30
CA PHE A 41 13.25 9.45 12.00
C PHE A 41 13.87 8.06 11.78
N PRO A 42 14.38 7.67 10.59
CA PRO A 42 14.98 6.35 10.40
C PRO A 42 16.15 6.05 11.35
N GLN A 43 16.85 7.09 11.81
CA GLN A 43 18.01 7.00 12.69
C GLN A 43 17.65 7.28 14.15
N THR A 44 16.83 8.29 14.39
CA THR A 44 16.50 8.76 15.75
C THR A 44 15.32 8.01 16.37
N GLN A 45 14.33 7.64 15.56
CA GLN A 45 13.06 7.05 15.99
C GLN A 45 12.55 6.01 14.97
N PRO A 46 13.31 4.91 14.74
CA PRO A 46 13.01 3.97 13.66
C PRO A 46 11.64 3.29 13.81
N LEU A 47 11.18 3.08 15.05
CA LEU A 47 9.83 2.58 15.33
C LEU A 47 8.73 3.55 14.89
N LEU A 48 8.89 4.85 15.19
CA LEU A 48 7.94 5.87 14.74
C LEU A 48 7.93 5.96 13.22
N PHE A 49 9.11 5.86 12.59
CA PHE A 49 9.24 5.85 11.14
C PHE A 49 8.45 4.70 10.50
N VAL A 50 8.60 3.45 11.00
CA VAL A 50 7.82 2.29 10.55
C VAL A 50 6.32 2.55 10.69
N PHE A 51 5.91 3.10 11.82
CA PHE A 51 4.49 3.35 12.10
C PHE A 51 3.89 4.36 11.12
N VAL A 52 4.58 5.48 10.90
CA VAL A 52 4.15 6.51 9.95
C VAL A 52 4.12 5.98 8.52
N LEU A 53 5.16 5.25 8.09
CA LEU A 53 5.18 4.65 6.74
C LEU A 53 4.07 3.60 6.57
N GLY A 54 3.88 2.73 7.56
CA GLY A 54 2.84 1.71 7.52
C GLY A 54 1.44 2.32 7.35
N ILE A 55 1.14 3.39 8.09
CA ILE A 55 -0.11 4.14 7.97
C ILE A 55 -0.21 4.81 6.59
N THR A 56 0.79 5.61 6.21
CA THR A 56 0.72 6.42 4.99
C THR A 56 0.63 5.56 3.73
N PHE A 57 1.39 4.46 3.66
CA PHE A 57 1.29 3.49 2.56
C PHE A 57 -0.08 2.84 2.52
N SER A 58 -0.59 2.37 3.66
CA SER A 58 -1.91 1.72 3.71
C SER A 58 -3.03 2.67 3.32
N ILE A 59 -3.00 3.93 3.78
CA ILE A 59 -3.97 4.96 3.40
C ILE A 59 -3.92 5.21 1.90
N GLY A 60 -2.72 5.41 1.34
CA GLY A 60 -2.54 5.67 -0.10
C GLY A 60 -3.11 4.55 -0.97
N VAL A 61 -2.80 3.29 -0.63
CA VAL A 61 -3.31 2.11 -1.33
C VAL A 61 -4.83 1.98 -1.14
N PHE A 62 -5.31 2.07 0.10
CA PHE A 62 -6.71 1.81 0.42
C PHE A 62 -7.65 2.86 -0.19
N LEU A 63 -7.31 4.15 -0.14
CA LEU A 63 -8.14 5.23 -0.67
C LEU A 63 -8.35 5.09 -2.18
N VAL A 64 -7.27 4.87 -2.94
CA VAL A 64 -7.35 4.67 -4.40
C VAL A 64 -8.11 3.40 -4.72
N GLY A 65 -7.82 2.30 -4.03
CA GLY A 65 -8.51 1.03 -4.24
C GLY A 65 -10.00 1.12 -3.93
N TRP A 66 -10.37 1.79 -2.84
CA TRP A 66 -11.76 2.05 -2.47
C TRP A 66 -12.46 2.92 -3.51
N LEU A 67 -11.82 4.00 -3.96
CA LEU A 67 -12.38 4.87 -5.00
C LEU A 67 -12.60 4.11 -6.31
N ALA A 68 -11.65 3.27 -6.72
CA ALA A 68 -11.77 2.42 -7.90
C ALA A 68 -12.93 1.41 -7.81
N LEU A 69 -13.22 0.88 -6.61
CA LEU A 69 -14.40 0.04 -6.38
C LEU A 69 -15.69 0.87 -6.43
N LYS A 70 -15.69 2.04 -5.79
CA LYS A 70 -16.84 2.95 -5.73
C LYS A 70 -17.24 3.44 -7.13
N LEU A 71 -16.26 3.79 -7.97
CA LEU A 71 -16.44 4.19 -9.36
C LEU A 71 -16.66 3.02 -10.34
N ARG A 72 -16.71 1.79 -9.82
CA ARG A 72 -16.91 0.55 -10.59
C ARG A 72 -15.84 0.30 -11.67
N TRP A 73 -14.67 0.91 -11.54
CA TRP A 73 -13.50 0.60 -12.39
C TRP A 73 -12.99 -0.81 -12.08
N LEU A 74 -12.99 -1.19 -10.79
CA LEU A 74 -12.78 -2.56 -10.35
C LEU A 74 -14.12 -3.26 -10.11
N LYS A 75 -14.42 -4.27 -10.93
CA LYS A 75 -15.58 -5.16 -10.74
C LYS A 75 -15.24 -6.27 -9.74
N MET A 76 -15.10 -5.91 -8.46
CA MET A 76 -14.85 -6.84 -7.36
C MET A 76 -15.80 -6.55 -6.20
N GLU A 77 -15.99 -7.53 -5.31
CA GLU A 77 -16.78 -7.34 -4.10
C GLU A 77 -16.17 -6.28 -3.18
N PRO A 78 -16.99 -5.37 -2.62
CA PRO A 78 -16.55 -4.33 -1.70
C PRO A 78 -16.38 -4.88 -0.28
N LYS A 79 -15.40 -5.77 -0.09
CA LYS A 79 -14.99 -6.28 1.24
C LYS A 79 -14.06 -5.29 1.95
N LEU A 80 -14.55 -4.09 2.25
CA LEU A 80 -13.72 -2.95 2.68
C LEU A 80 -12.82 -3.27 3.88
N ILE A 81 -13.37 -3.90 4.93
CA ILE A 81 -12.60 -4.24 6.14
C ILE A 81 -11.50 -5.25 5.84
N ALA A 82 -11.81 -6.33 5.11
CA ALA A 82 -10.81 -7.34 4.75
C ALA A 82 -9.69 -6.76 3.88
N ARG A 83 -10.03 -5.84 2.96
CA ARG A 83 -9.06 -5.13 2.13
C ARG A 83 -8.19 -4.18 2.94
N LEU A 84 -8.77 -3.46 3.92
CA LEU A 84 -8.02 -2.58 4.82
C LEU A 84 -7.03 -3.38 5.68
N ILE A 85 -7.48 -4.48 6.27
CA ILE A 85 -6.61 -5.39 7.03
C ILE A 85 -5.50 -5.93 6.12
N GLY A 86 -5.85 -6.38 4.92
CA GLY A 86 -4.88 -6.85 3.93
C GLY A 86 -3.84 -5.78 3.57
N THR A 87 -4.25 -4.52 3.33
CA THR A 87 -3.32 -3.42 3.06
C THR A 87 -2.40 -3.11 4.23
N LEU A 88 -2.93 -3.13 5.46
CA LEU A 88 -2.17 -2.88 6.68
C LEU A 88 -1.13 -3.97 6.90
N VAL A 89 -1.56 -5.24 6.90
CA VAL A 89 -0.65 -6.38 7.05
C VAL A 89 0.40 -6.37 5.96
N GLY A 90 -0.02 -6.11 4.71
CA GLY A 90 0.88 -6.01 3.57
C GLY A 90 1.93 -4.92 3.74
N ALA A 91 1.57 -3.73 4.25
CA ALA A 91 2.53 -2.66 4.49
C ALA A 91 3.45 -2.94 5.69
N TYR A 92 2.87 -3.35 6.82
CA TYR A 92 3.61 -3.49 8.08
C TYR A 92 4.54 -4.69 8.10
N LEU A 93 4.17 -5.81 7.48
CA LEU A 93 4.97 -7.04 7.57
C LEU A 93 6.41 -6.83 7.05
N PRO A 94 6.64 -6.28 5.84
CA PRO A 94 8.01 -6.00 5.39
C PRO A 94 8.70 -4.89 6.18
N LEU A 95 7.98 -3.85 6.61
CA LEU A 95 8.58 -2.76 7.41
C LEU A 95 9.10 -3.25 8.77
N VAL A 96 8.33 -4.14 9.42
CA VAL A 96 8.74 -4.76 10.68
C VAL A 96 9.95 -5.68 10.45
N ILE A 97 9.97 -6.45 9.35
CA ILE A 97 11.16 -7.25 9.00
C ILE A 97 12.37 -6.35 8.75
N ALA A 98 12.20 -5.25 8.02
CA ALA A 98 13.26 -4.28 7.77
C ALA A 98 13.84 -3.71 9.06
N LEU A 99 12.97 -3.38 10.02
CA LEU A 99 13.37 -2.90 11.34
C LEU A 99 14.27 -3.90 12.07
N PHE A 100 14.00 -5.20 11.97
CA PHE A 100 14.83 -6.22 12.62
C PHE A 100 16.15 -6.49 11.88
N LEU A 101 16.17 -6.36 10.56
CA LEU A 101 17.35 -6.67 9.74
C LEU A 101 18.29 -5.47 9.54
N TYR A 102 17.79 -4.24 9.61
CA TYR A 102 18.51 -3.00 9.30
C TYR A 102 18.30 -1.96 10.38
N HIS A 103 19.08 -2.03 11.46
CA HIS A 103 19.06 -1.06 12.56
C HIS A 103 20.36 -0.24 12.61
N PRO A 104 20.32 1.11 12.46
CA PRO A 104 19.17 1.94 12.11
C PRO A 104 18.72 1.74 10.66
N MET A 105 17.50 2.17 10.33
CA MET A 105 16.98 1.96 8.98
C MET A 105 17.65 2.89 7.97
N GLU A 106 18.33 2.29 7.00
CA GLU A 106 18.99 3.03 5.93
C GLU A 106 17.96 3.63 4.95
N PRO A 107 18.13 4.91 4.57
CA PRO A 107 17.39 5.47 3.44
C PRO A 107 17.60 4.63 2.18
N GLY A 108 16.53 4.41 1.41
CA GLY A 108 16.60 3.59 0.19
C GLY A 108 16.54 2.08 0.43
N ASN A 109 16.25 1.63 1.65
CA ASN A 109 16.08 0.21 1.95
C ASN A 109 15.03 -0.44 1.01
N PRO A 110 15.35 -1.57 0.34
CA PRO A 110 14.43 -2.23 -0.59
C PRO A 110 13.13 -2.70 0.06
N PHE A 111 13.11 -2.90 1.38
CA PHE A 111 11.91 -3.25 2.11
C PHE A 111 10.84 -2.16 2.08
N PHE A 112 11.18 -0.89 1.85
CA PHE A 112 10.18 0.15 1.61
C PHE A 112 9.42 -0.09 0.31
N PHE A 113 10.15 -0.46 -0.75
CA PHE A 113 9.54 -0.84 -2.03
C PHE A 113 8.69 -2.10 -1.90
N ILE A 114 9.22 -3.12 -1.20
CA ILE A 114 8.49 -4.36 -0.93
C ILE A 114 7.20 -4.06 -0.16
N ALA A 115 7.26 -3.25 0.90
CA ALA A 115 6.10 -2.85 1.71
C ALA A 115 4.98 -2.20 0.89
N MET A 116 5.34 -1.32 -0.06
CA MET A 116 4.35 -0.74 -0.98
C MET A 116 3.69 -1.81 -1.86
N LEU A 117 4.50 -2.67 -2.48
CA LEU A 117 3.98 -3.74 -3.34
C LEU A 117 3.10 -4.73 -2.57
N THR A 118 3.52 -5.15 -1.39
CA THR A 118 2.75 -6.09 -0.55
C THR A 118 1.52 -5.43 0.05
N SER A 119 1.52 -4.13 0.30
CA SER A 119 0.30 -3.39 0.66
C SER A 119 -0.72 -3.40 -0.48
N VAL A 120 -0.28 -3.12 -1.72
CA VAL A 120 -1.13 -3.24 -2.91
C VAL A 120 -1.65 -4.67 -3.08
N ALA A 121 -0.78 -5.68 -2.99
CA ALA A 121 -1.18 -7.08 -3.05
C ALA A 121 -2.19 -7.43 -1.95
N GLY A 122 -1.96 -6.96 -0.73
CA GLY A 122 -2.85 -7.12 0.42
C GLY A 122 -4.25 -6.57 0.18
N PHE A 123 -4.38 -5.43 -0.51
CA PHE A 123 -5.69 -4.90 -0.93
C PHE A 123 -6.46 -5.88 -1.82
N TYR A 124 -5.78 -6.52 -2.77
CA TYR A 124 -6.42 -7.45 -3.70
C TYR A 124 -6.72 -8.80 -3.04
N LEU A 125 -5.78 -9.33 -2.25
CA LEU A 125 -5.92 -10.58 -1.49
C LEU A 125 -7.07 -10.50 -0.48
N GLY A 126 -7.19 -9.38 0.25
CA GLY A 126 -8.31 -9.16 1.16
C GLY A 126 -9.68 -9.20 0.46
N GLY A 127 -9.73 -8.86 -0.82
CA GLY A 127 -10.92 -8.98 -1.66
C GLY A 127 -11.27 -10.41 -2.08
N TRP A 128 -10.36 -11.37 -1.91
CA TRP A 128 -10.57 -12.79 -2.23
C TRP A 128 -10.92 -13.64 -1.01
N ILE A 129 -10.68 -13.13 0.20
CA ILE A 129 -11.08 -13.81 1.43
C ILE A 129 -12.60 -14.05 1.42
N GLY A 130 -13.01 -15.32 1.50
CA GLY A 130 -14.41 -15.73 1.49
C GLY A 130 -15.08 -15.75 0.12
N LYS A 131 -14.33 -15.75 -1.00
CA LYS A 131 -14.84 -16.32 -2.26
C LYS A 131 -14.76 -17.85 -2.15
N LYS A 132 -15.80 -18.47 -1.61
CA LYS A 132 -16.08 -19.90 -1.81
C LYS A 132 -17.18 -20.03 -2.85
#